data_AF-A0A938SHU0-F1
#
_entry.id   AF-A0A938SHU0-F1
#
_cell.length_a   1.000
_cell.length_b   1.000
_cell.length_c   1.000
_cell.angle_alpha   90.00
_cell.angle_beta   90.00
_cell.angle_gamma   90.00
#
_symmetry.space_group_name_H-M   'P 1'
#
loop_
_entity.id
_entity.type
_entity.pdbx_description
1 polymer ?
#
loop_
_entity_poly.entity_id
_entity_poly.type
_entity_poly.pdbx_seq_one_letter_code
_entity_poly.pdbx_strand_id
1 'polypeptide(L)'
;RRVHHPWIGYVFSDEAIHFDPWWCALHGASGVEIYGCMSLFAGKNSWAQIFPTMQLTKRGQMYADIVKPLTRGLGKALMTAKRPQADIAILWSQPSLYVAWGMSGREGHPTGLGKNNPYNQYFFSREAFRKAVIGSGRQFDYVCEEQIRSGVLNRYKCLVLPASFALGPDVCQRLDEFVKNGGLLIADQGAGLANEAGAYYEDSGPVCALFGIRRKERNLAYEDAQVSFAQHELKAAGHELLEPVEGAALYADGAPMAVAKPHGKGRTLFLNFAATDGAALRALFDGLPVLAAITSEDGQRSPTDHEVVRLDRGDIQYLGVLHDYRNADEHYPLILRLPAKRHVYDALSGKSLGQTDRVPLAIAPGHAALFACLPYEVEGLALSGSVNAQAGQTCRLELTVKASAKPGDHVLHVAVTNPRGERAEAYCQNILTQAGRAVVEVPLAPNDPPGKWQVEVSEIASGKSARQVMDLKP
;
A
#
# COMPACT_ATOMS: atom_id res chain seq x y z
N ARG A 1 -15.42 6.29 -10.27
CA ARG A 1 -14.01 6.00 -9.90
C ARG A 1 -13.18 6.15 -11.16
N ARG A 2 -12.02 6.83 -11.12
CA ARG A 2 -11.11 6.87 -12.28
C ARG A 2 -10.52 5.48 -12.48
N VAL A 3 -10.56 4.98 -13.71
CA VAL A 3 -9.88 3.75 -14.09
C VAL A 3 -8.37 4.02 -14.00
N HIS A 4 -7.64 3.16 -13.30
CA HIS A 4 -6.19 3.28 -13.11
C HIS A 4 -5.54 1.93 -13.40
N HIS A 5 -4.82 1.84 -14.52
CA HIS A 5 -4.12 0.65 -14.99
C HIS A 5 -2.62 0.96 -15.12
N PRO A 6 -1.81 0.73 -14.08
CA PRO A 6 -0.38 0.89 -14.17
C PRO A 6 0.24 -0.15 -15.11
N TRP A 7 1.33 0.24 -15.74
CA TRP A 7 2.16 -0.66 -16.54
C TRP A 7 3.05 -1.51 -15.63
N ILE A 8 3.07 -2.82 -15.88
CA ILE A 8 3.91 -3.78 -15.16
C ILE A 8 4.72 -4.64 -16.13
N GLY A 9 5.61 -5.47 -15.58
CA GLY A 9 6.29 -6.50 -16.35
C GLY A 9 7.50 -6.00 -17.12
N TYR A 10 8.18 -4.95 -16.65
CA TYR A 10 9.54 -4.52 -17.08
C TYR A 10 10.66 -5.30 -16.38
N VAL A 11 10.31 -6.21 -15.47
CA VAL A 11 11.24 -7.10 -14.77
C VAL A 11 10.80 -8.54 -15.06
N PHE A 12 11.76 -9.39 -15.42
CA PHE A 12 11.49 -10.76 -15.88
C PHE A 12 11.45 -11.81 -14.76
N SER A 13 11.80 -11.46 -13.52
CA SER A 13 11.91 -12.41 -12.44
C SER A 13 10.53 -12.95 -12.03
N ASP A 14 10.50 -14.19 -11.55
CA ASP A 14 9.28 -14.85 -11.12
C ASP A 14 8.64 -14.05 -9.96
N GLU A 15 9.46 -13.54 -9.03
CA GLU A 15 9.02 -12.74 -7.88
C GLU A 15 8.31 -11.44 -8.32
N ALA A 16 8.82 -10.74 -9.34
CA ALA A 16 8.19 -9.54 -9.87
C ALA A 16 6.82 -9.83 -10.50
N ILE A 17 6.70 -10.94 -11.23
CA ILE A 17 5.45 -11.39 -11.85
C ILE A 17 4.39 -11.73 -10.77
N HIS A 18 4.82 -12.33 -9.65
CA HIS A 18 3.96 -12.56 -8.48
C HIS A 18 3.57 -11.28 -7.74
N PHE A 19 4.51 -10.34 -7.60
CA PHE A 19 4.35 -9.15 -6.77
C PHE A 19 3.52 -8.06 -7.42
N ASP A 20 3.88 -7.67 -8.65
CA ASP A 20 3.39 -6.43 -9.28
C ASP A 20 1.86 -6.38 -9.42
N PRO A 21 1.16 -7.45 -9.88
CA PRO A 21 -0.30 -7.41 -9.99
C PRO A 21 -1.00 -7.22 -8.63
N TRP A 22 -0.49 -7.88 -7.59
CA TRP A 22 -1.06 -7.82 -6.25
C TRP A 22 -0.75 -6.50 -5.56
N TRP A 23 0.46 -5.98 -5.71
CA TRP A 23 0.82 -4.64 -5.25
C TRP A 23 -0.10 -3.60 -5.90
N CYS A 24 -0.27 -3.63 -7.22
CA CYS A 24 -1.18 -2.71 -7.91
C CYS A 24 -2.62 -2.80 -7.39
N ALA A 25 -3.16 -4.01 -7.22
CA ALA A 25 -4.51 -4.22 -6.73
C ALA A 25 -4.72 -3.69 -5.29
N LEU A 26 -3.75 -3.91 -4.40
CA LEU A 26 -3.79 -3.42 -3.02
C LEU A 26 -3.62 -1.90 -2.94
N HIS A 27 -2.92 -1.29 -3.90
CA HIS A 27 -2.73 0.15 -3.99
C HIS A 27 -3.80 0.87 -4.85
N GLY A 28 -4.95 0.24 -5.08
CA GLY A 28 -6.13 0.88 -5.65
C GLY A 28 -6.20 0.90 -7.18
N ALA A 29 -5.34 0.15 -7.87
CA ALA A 29 -5.48 -0.07 -9.30
C ALA A 29 -6.76 -0.85 -9.62
N SER A 30 -7.36 -0.56 -10.78
CA SER A 30 -8.55 -1.25 -11.29
C SER A 30 -8.22 -2.40 -12.26
N GLY A 31 -6.93 -2.60 -12.52
CA GLY A 31 -6.37 -3.53 -13.49
C GLY A 31 -4.88 -3.24 -13.66
N VAL A 32 -4.19 -4.01 -14.50
CA VAL A 32 -2.77 -3.80 -14.83
C VAL A 32 -2.57 -4.00 -16.34
N GLU A 33 -1.63 -3.27 -16.92
CA GLU A 33 -1.22 -3.42 -18.31
C GLU A 33 0.17 -4.06 -18.35
N ILE A 34 0.27 -5.28 -18.89
CA ILE A 34 1.56 -5.98 -18.98
C ILE A 34 2.29 -5.48 -20.22
N TYR A 35 3.45 -4.86 -20.03
CA TYR A 35 4.24 -4.36 -21.14
C TYR A 35 4.71 -5.51 -22.05
N GLY A 36 4.36 -5.37 -23.34
CA GLY A 36 4.78 -6.26 -24.42
C GLY A 36 3.96 -7.54 -24.59
N CYS A 37 2.62 -7.48 -24.57
CA CYS A 37 1.74 -8.66 -24.80
C CYS A 37 2.19 -9.50 -26.03
N MET A 38 2.48 -8.84 -27.15
CA MET A 38 3.24 -9.40 -28.27
C MET A 38 4.57 -8.65 -28.42
N SER A 39 5.66 -9.38 -28.68
CA SER A 39 6.96 -8.81 -28.99
C SER A 39 7.40 -9.23 -30.39
N LEU A 40 7.97 -8.29 -31.15
CA LEU A 40 8.50 -8.54 -32.49
C LEU A 40 9.90 -9.16 -32.49
N PHE A 41 10.53 -9.31 -31.32
CA PHE A 41 11.84 -9.93 -31.20
C PHE A 41 11.81 -11.20 -30.34
N ALA A 42 12.48 -12.24 -30.83
CA ALA A 42 12.65 -13.53 -30.15
C ALA A 42 13.91 -13.52 -29.27
N GLY A 43 13.90 -14.31 -28.20
CA GLY A 43 15.05 -14.50 -27.30
C GLY A 43 14.68 -14.46 -25.81
N LYS A 44 15.68 -14.70 -24.95
CA LYS A 44 15.49 -14.77 -23.48
C LYS A 44 14.93 -13.47 -22.86
N ASN A 45 15.12 -12.33 -23.53
CA ASN A 45 14.66 -11.02 -23.07
C ASN A 45 13.41 -10.54 -23.83
N SER A 46 12.70 -11.44 -24.51
CA SER A 46 11.45 -11.06 -25.18
C SER A 46 10.36 -10.73 -24.17
N TRP A 47 9.66 -9.60 -24.36
CA TRP A 47 8.53 -9.21 -23.52
C TRP A 47 7.24 -10.00 -23.80
N ALA A 48 7.20 -10.84 -24.85
CA ALA A 48 5.99 -11.56 -25.28
C ALA A 48 5.34 -12.41 -24.17
N GLN A 49 4.03 -12.22 -23.99
CA GLN A 49 3.17 -13.03 -23.13
C GLN A 49 2.45 -14.14 -23.92
N ILE A 50 2.29 -13.93 -25.22
CA ILE A 50 1.74 -14.89 -26.17
C ILE A 50 2.71 -15.09 -27.34
N PHE A 51 2.82 -16.33 -27.80
CA PHE A 51 3.51 -16.67 -29.04
C PHE A 51 2.65 -16.27 -30.25
N PRO A 52 3.23 -16.13 -31.46
CA PRO A 52 2.47 -15.91 -32.69
C PRO A 52 1.43 -17.01 -32.98
N THR A 53 1.58 -18.20 -32.38
CA THR A 53 0.62 -19.32 -32.44
C THR A 53 -0.56 -19.16 -31.48
N MET A 54 -0.68 -18.01 -30.80
CA MET A 54 -1.71 -17.70 -29.78
C MET A 54 -1.60 -18.53 -28.48
N GLN A 55 -0.55 -19.32 -28.33
CA GLN A 55 -0.24 -20.02 -27.08
C GLN A 55 0.39 -19.06 -26.07
N LEU A 56 0.07 -19.22 -24.79
CA LEU A 56 0.73 -18.47 -23.72
C LEU A 56 2.21 -18.89 -23.62
N THR A 57 3.09 -17.90 -23.40
CA THR A 57 4.45 -18.18 -22.96
C THR A 57 4.45 -18.63 -21.49
N LYS A 58 5.57 -19.15 -20.97
CA LYS A 58 5.68 -19.47 -19.53
C LYS A 58 5.31 -18.26 -18.66
N ARG A 59 5.80 -17.06 -18.99
CA ARG A 59 5.46 -15.82 -18.27
C ARG A 59 3.99 -15.44 -18.44
N GLY A 60 3.45 -15.56 -19.65
CA GLY A 60 2.03 -15.31 -19.90
C GLY A 60 1.11 -16.23 -19.09
N GLN A 61 1.48 -17.51 -18.98
CA GLN A 61 0.79 -18.48 -18.14
C GLN A 61 0.89 -18.12 -16.66
N MET A 62 2.08 -17.74 -16.17
CA MET A 62 2.24 -17.28 -14.79
C MET A 62 1.36 -16.06 -14.47
N TYR A 63 1.37 -15.03 -15.32
CA TYR A 63 0.46 -13.90 -15.14
C TYR A 63 -1.00 -14.33 -15.10
N ALA A 64 -1.42 -15.19 -16.04
CA ALA A 64 -2.80 -15.69 -16.08
C ALA A 64 -3.20 -16.42 -14.79
N ASP A 65 -2.29 -17.21 -14.22
CA ASP A 65 -2.52 -17.93 -12.97
C ASP A 65 -2.55 -17.00 -11.75
N ILE A 66 -1.63 -16.04 -11.67
CA ILE A 66 -1.49 -15.10 -10.55
C ILE A 66 -2.67 -14.13 -10.45
N VAL A 67 -3.20 -13.66 -11.59
CA VAL A 67 -4.34 -12.74 -11.61
C VAL A 67 -5.69 -13.46 -11.50
N LYS A 68 -5.71 -14.79 -11.58
CA LYS A 68 -6.95 -15.58 -11.55
C LYS A 68 -7.82 -15.32 -10.30
N PRO A 69 -7.29 -15.23 -9.06
CA PRO A 69 -8.10 -14.87 -7.91
C PRO A 69 -8.63 -13.42 -7.99
N LEU A 70 -7.84 -12.50 -8.56
CA LEU A 70 -8.23 -11.11 -8.76
C LEU A 70 -9.41 -10.99 -9.74
N THR A 71 -9.35 -11.70 -10.87
CA THR A 71 -10.41 -11.68 -11.89
C THR A 71 -11.67 -12.46 -11.46
N ARG A 72 -11.52 -13.40 -10.52
CA ARG A 72 -12.62 -14.21 -9.96
C ARG A 72 -13.20 -13.67 -8.65
N GLY A 73 -13.07 -12.36 -8.42
CA GLY A 73 -13.85 -11.66 -7.41
C GLY A 73 -13.03 -10.89 -6.37
N LEU A 74 -11.81 -11.32 -6.04
CA LEU A 74 -10.98 -10.57 -5.09
C LEU A 74 -10.62 -9.18 -5.61
N GLY A 75 -10.36 -9.04 -6.92
CA GLY A 75 -10.14 -7.74 -7.55
C GLY A 75 -11.36 -6.83 -7.40
N LYS A 76 -12.58 -7.36 -7.57
CA LYS A 76 -13.82 -6.60 -7.33
C LYS A 76 -13.96 -6.20 -5.86
N ALA A 77 -13.57 -7.06 -4.91
CA ALA A 77 -13.57 -6.74 -3.48
C ALA A 77 -12.63 -5.56 -3.18
N LEU A 78 -11.38 -5.63 -3.66
CA LEU A 78 -10.38 -4.58 -3.48
C LEU A 78 -10.79 -3.26 -4.18
N MET A 79 -11.26 -3.35 -5.43
CA MET A 79 -11.73 -2.18 -6.21
C MET A 79 -12.97 -1.52 -5.59
N THR A 80 -13.80 -2.26 -4.85
CA THR A 80 -15.00 -1.72 -4.22
C THR A 80 -14.76 -1.20 -2.81
N ALA A 81 -13.71 -1.66 -2.14
CA ALA A 81 -13.25 -1.16 -0.85
C ALA A 81 -12.62 0.25 -0.93
N LYS A 82 -12.35 0.84 0.22
CA LYS A 82 -11.72 2.17 0.39
C LYS A 82 -10.53 2.06 1.32
N ARG A 83 -9.44 2.72 0.99
CA ARG A 83 -8.33 2.88 1.94
C ARG A 83 -8.82 3.77 3.11
N PRO A 84 -8.66 3.35 4.37
CA PRO A 84 -8.97 4.21 5.51
C PRO A 84 -8.06 5.44 5.50
N GLN A 85 -8.51 6.55 6.11
CA GLN A 85 -7.67 7.74 6.26
C GLN A 85 -6.39 7.38 7.00
N ALA A 86 -5.24 7.65 6.41
CA ALA A 86 -3.96 7.49 7.06
C ALA A 86 -3.77 8.55 8.15
N ASP A 87 -3.16 8.15 9.27
CA ASP A 87 -2.77 9.09 10.33
C ASP A 87 -1.45 9.83 9.99
N ILE A 88 -0.72 9.39 8.97
CA ILE A 88 0.59 9.89 8.59
C ILE A 88 0.52 10.48 7.18
N ALA A 89 1.09 11.67 6.99
CA ALA A 89 1.35 12.27 5.70
C ALA A 89 2.86 12.36 5.44
N ILE A 90 3.26 12.19 4.18
CA ILE A 90 4.61 12.46 3.69
C ILE A 90 4.53 13.60 2.67
N LEU A 91 5.34 14.65 2.86
CA LEU A 91 5.41 15.74 1.91
C LEU A 91 6.06 15.27 0.59
N TRP A 92 5.38 15.53 -0.52
CA TRP A 92 5.96 15.54 -1.85
C TRP A 92 6.19 17.01 -2.25
N SER A 93 7.45 17.45 -2.26
CA SER A 93 7.83 18.84 -2.58
C SER A 93 8.59 18.89 -3.90
N GLN A 94 7.89 19.34 -4.96
CA GLN A 94 8.51 19.60 -6.25
C GLN A 94 9.57 20.73 -6.17
N PRO A 95 9.37 21.84 -5.46
CA PRO A 95 10.43 22.85 -5.26
C PRO A 95 11.70 22.24 -4.66
N SER A 96 11.56 21.33 -3.70
CA SER A 96 12.70 20.66 -3.07
C SER A 96 13.48 19.79 -4.06
N LEU A 97 12.83 19.14 -5.03
CA LEU A 97 13.52 18.42 -6.11
C LEU A 97 14.40 19.36 -6.94
N TYR A 98 13.90 20.55 -7.31
CA TYR A 98 14.67 21.51 -8.10
C TYR A 98 15.84 22.11 -7.32
N VAL A 99 15.62 22.45 -6.04
CA VAL A 99 16.69 22.92 -5.15
C VAL A 99 17.74 21.83 -4.97
N ALA A 100 17.33 20.58 -4.73
CA ALA A 100 18.24 19.44 -4.63
C ALA A 100 19.08 19.25 -5.91
N TRP A 101 18.47 19.43 -7.09
CA TRP A 101 19.16 19.39 -8.37
C TRP A 101 20.17 20.53 -8.49
N GLY A 102 19.78 21.77 -8.17
CA GLY A 102 20.69 22.93 -8.19
C GLY A 102 21.86 22.79 -7.21
N MET A 103 21.60 22.28 -6.01
CA MET A 103 22.62 22.00 -4.99
C MET A 103 23.60 20.89 -5.39
N SER A 104 23.24 20.03 -6.35
CA SER A 104 24.14 18.99 -6.85
C SER A 104 25.33 19.55 -7.63
N GLY A 105 25.25 20.82 -8.07
CA GLY A 105 26.31 21.51 -8.82
C GLY A 105 26.59 20.90 -10.19
N ARG A 106 25.71 20.03 -10.71
CA ARG A 106 25.87 19.38 -12.01
C ARG A 106 24.97 20.01 -13.08
N GLU A 107 25.56 20.20 -14.25
CA GLU A 107 24.81 20.40 -15.49
C GLU A 107 24.26 19.05 -15.99
N GLY A 108 22.97 19.01 -16.37
CA GLY A 108 22.30 17.80 -16.85
C GLY A 108 21.75 16.88 -15.75
N HIS A 109 21.37 15.65 -16.11
CA HIS A 109 20.83 14.70 -15.13
C HIS A 109 21.98 14.25 -14.20
N PRO A 110 21.84 14.38 -12.87
CA PRO A 110 22.93 14.12 -11.91
C PRO A 110 23.13 12.61 -11.64
N THR A 111 22.99 11.78 -12.68
CA THR A 111 23.32 10.35 -12.61
C THR A 111 24.80 10.16 -12.26
N GLY A 112 25.09 9.26 -11.33
CA GLY A 112 26.47 8.86 -11.01
C GLY A 112 27.19 9.66 -9.91
N LEU A 113 26.50 10.56 -9.18
CA LEU A 113 27.06 11.29 -8.03
C LEU A 113 27.26 10.44 -6.74
N GLY A 114 27.02 9.13 -6.78
CA GLY A 114 26.98 8.29 -5.58
C GLY A 114 25.81 8.65 -4.65
N LYS A 115 25.61 7.93 -3.54
CA LYS A 115 24.39 8.09 -2.71
C LYS A 115 24.37 9.42 -1.92
N ASN A 116 25.51 9.95 -1.55
CA ASN A 116 25.65 11.02 -0.56
C ASN A 116 25.67 12.42 -1.20
N ASN A 117 24.53 12.87 -1.70
CA ASN A 117 24.36 14.24 -2.21
C ASN A 117 22.88 14.70 -2.13
N PRO A 118 22.59 16.01 -2.23
CA PRO A 118 21.24 16.54 -2.05
C PRO A 118 20.23 15.96 -3.04
N TYR A 119 20.60 15.81 -4.31
CA TYR A 119 19.70 15.26 -5.33
C TYR A 119 19.31 13.81 -5.02
N ASN A 120 20.27 12.96 -4.69
CA ASN A 120 19.95 11.57 -4.32
C ASN A 120 19.22 11.49 -2.98
N GLN A 121 19.54 12.35 -2.01
CA GLN A 121 18.83 12.47 -0.74
C GLN A 121 17.33 12.68 -0.93
N TYR A 122 16.93 13.54 -1.88
CA TYR A 122 15.52 13.75 -2.20
C TYR A 122 14.75 12.45 -2.49
N PHE A 123 15.38 11.50 -3.17
CA PHE A 123 14.76 10.22 -3.50
C PHE A 123 14.88 9.19 -2.38
N PHE A 124 16.08 8.98 -1.84
CA PHE A 124 16.28 7.89 -0.88
C PHE A 124 15.69 8.20 0.50
N SER A 125 15.69 9.46 0.96
CA SER A 125 15.09 9.84 2.25
C SER A 125 13.59 9.61 2.24
N ARG A 126 12.91 10.03 1.17
CA ARG A 126 11.47 9.75 0.99
C ARG A 126 11.18 8.26 0.98
N GLU A 127 12.00 7.47 0.28
CA GLU A 127 11.83 6.01 0.26
C GLU A 127 12.10 5.39 1.64
N ALA A 128 13.09 5.86 2.39
CA ALA A 128 13.37 5.41 3.75
C ALA A 128 12.18 5.65 4.69
N PHE A 129 11.61 6.86 4.69
CA PHE A 129 10.41 7.15 5.47
C PHE A 129 9.19 6.36 5.00
N ARG A 130 8.99 6.20 3.68
CA ARG A 130 7.93 5.33 3.13
C ARG A 130 8.06 3.91 3.69
N LYS A 131 9.24 3.31 3.61
CA LYS A 131 9.50 1.95 4.13
C LYS A 131 9.34 1.86 5.63
N ALA A 132 9.77 2.86 6.38
CA ALA A 132 9.61 2.89 7.83
C ALA A 132 8.13 2.96 8.25
N VAL A 133 7.31 3.77 7.59
CA VAL A 133 5.87 3.82 7.86
C VAL A 133 5.23 2.46 7.55
N ILE A 134 5.48 1.92 6.36
CA ILE A 134 4.93 0.63 5.90
C ILE A 134 5.34 -0.52 6.83
N GLY A 135 6.64 -0.64 7.11
CA GLY A 135 7.21 -1.70 7.94
C GLY A 135 6.82 -1.58 9.42
N SER A 136 6.24 -0.45 9.83
CA SER A 136 5.66 -0.27 11.17
C SER A 136 4.17 -0.66 11.25
N GLY A 137 3.60 -1.24 10.18
CA GLY A 137 2.19 -1.68 10.14
C GLY A 137 1.20 -0.53 9.92
N ARG A 138 1.66 0.57 9.31
CA ARG A 138 0.89 1.80 9.10
C ARG A 138 0.81 2.16 7.61
N GLN A 139 -0.13 3.04 7.29
CA GLN A 139 -0.29 3.61 5.97
C GLN A 139 -0.04 5.12 6.03
N PHE A 140 0.33 5.69 4.89
CA PHE A 140 0.51 7.13 4.71
C PHE A 140 -0.21 7.60 3.44
N ASP A 141 -0.49 8.91 3.42
CA ASP A 141 -0.84 9.66 2.22
C ASP A 141 0.33 10.56 1.80
N TYR A 142 0.45 10.86 0.51
CA TYR A 142 1.28 11.97 0.05
C TYR A 142 0.46 13.26 0.08
N VAL A 143 1.08 14.34 0.53
CA VAL A 143 0.52 15.69 0.46
C VAL A 143 1.50 16.62 -0.25
N CYS A 144 0.99 17.59 -1.00
CA CYS A 144 1.79 18.68 -1.58
C CYS A 144 1.58 20.01 -0.81
N GLU A 145 2.43 20.99 -1.07
CA GLU A 145 2.39 22.28 -0.38
C GLU A 145 1.08 23.04 -0.61
N GLU A 146 0.45 22.92 -1.79
CA GLU A 146 -0.87 23.49 -2.08
C GLU A 146 -1.97 22.89 -1.19
N GLN A 147 -1.90 21.58 -0.93
CA GLN A 147 -2.81 20.92 0.00
C GLN A 147 -2.56 21.36 1.45
N ILE A 148 -1.30 21.59 1.83
CA ILE A 148 -0.97 22.17 3.14
C ILE A 148 -1.56 23.57 3.29
N ARG A 149 -1.40 24.45 2.28
CA ARG A 149 -1.95 25.82 2.26
C ARG A 149 -3.48 25.83 2.45
N SER A 150 -4.16 24.85 1.86
CA SER A 150 -5.61 24.65 1.97
C SER A 150 -6.07 23.92 3.24
N GLY A 151 -5.16 23.60 4.16
CA GLY A 151 -5.51 23.09 5.49
C GLY A 151 -5.68 21.57 5.59
N VAL A 152 -5.14 20.79 4.65
CA VAL A 152 -5.25 19.32 4.64
C VAL A 152 -4.69 18.65 5.92
N LEU A 153 -3.79 19.34 6.63
CA LEU A 153 -3.07 18.79 7.79
C LEU A 153 -3.97 18.42 8.97
N ASN A 154 -5.19 18.96 9.04
CA ASN A 154 -6.16 18.60 10.09
C ASN A 154 -6.62 17.12 10.04
N ARG A 155 -6.31 16.39 8.96
CA ARG A 155 -6.62 14.96 8.78
C ARG A 155 -5.54 14.02 9.33
N TYR A 156 -4.38 14.55 9.70
CA TYR A 156 -3.20 13.75 10.04
C TYR A 156 -2.76 13.98 11.49
N LYS A 157 -2.09 12.99 12.06
CA LYS A 157 -1.41 13.07 13.37
C LYS A 157 0.08 13.31 13.21
N CYS A 158 0.65 12.93 12.07
CA CYS A 158 2.07 13.07 11.78
C CYS A 158 2.28 13.59 10.34
N LEU A 159 3.22 14.52 10.17
CA LEU A 159 3.73 14.93 8.87
C LEU A 159 5.25 14.70 8.83
N VAL A 160 5.70 14.07 7.76
CA VAL A 160 7.12 13.85 7.48
C VAL A 160 7.57 14.74 6.32
N LEU A 161 8.69 15.42 6.49
CA LEU A 161 9.34 16.31 5.53
C LEU A 161 10.66 15.68 5.04
N PRO A 162 10.61 14.66 4.16
CA PRO A 162 11.82 14.02 3.67
C PRO A 162 12.56 14.94 2.71
N ALA A 163 13.82 15.26 3.01
CA ALA A 163 14.73 16.05 2.19
C ALA A 163 14.04 17.30 1.61
N SER A 164 13.24 17.97 2.44
CA SER A 164 12.38 19.08 2.03
C SER A 164 13.15 20.38 2.04
N PHE A 165 14.12 20.48 1.12
CA PHE A 165 15.06 21.60 1.03
C PHE A 165 14.40 22.97 0.79
N ALA A 166 13.24 22.98 0.15
CA ALA A 166 12.49 24.19 -0.17
C ALA A 166 11.14 24.19 0.56
N LEU A 167 10.90 25.21 1.39
CA LEU A 167 9.64 25.42 2.09
C LEU A 167 9.29 26.92 2.12
N GLY A 168 8.11 27.26 1.60
CA GLY A 168 7.63 28.63 1.62
C GLY A 168 7.25 29.12 3.04
N PRO A 169 7.32 30.44 3.31
CA PRO A 169 6.99 30.98 4.63
C PRO A 169 5.57 30.67 5.07
N ASP A 170 4.63 30.68 4.14
CA ASP A 170 3.22 30.39 4.37
C ASP A 170 2.98 28.91 4.70
N VAL A 171 3.70 28.00 4.04
CA VAL A 171 3.73 26.58 4.38
C VAL A 171 4.27 26.40 5.80
N CYS A 172 5.38 27.07 6.14
CA CYS A 172 5.97 27.01 7.48
C CYS A 172 4.99 27.47 8.57
N GLN A 173 4.18 28.49 8.30
CA GLN A 173 3.10 28.90 9.20
C GLN A 173 2.06 27.78 9.40
N ARG A 174 1.65 27.08 8.34
CA ARG A 174 0.73 25.93 8.45
C ARG A 174 1.34 24.77 9.23
N LEU A 175 2.65 24.56 9.12
CA LEU A 175 3.38 23.57 9.91
C LEU A 175 3.37 23.92 11.40
N ASP A 176 3.62 25.18 11.74
CA ASP A 176 3.53 25.69 13.12
C ASP A 176 2.12 25.49 13.71
N GLU A 177 1.08 25.85 12.95
CA GLU A 177 -0.32 25.63 13.34
C GLU A 177 -0.63 24.14 13.57
N PHE A 178 -0.14 23.26 12.69
CA PHE A 178 -0.31 21.81 12.80
C PHE A 178 0.31 21.26 14.09
N VAL A 179 1.56 21.63 14.38
CA VAL A 179 2.26 21.16 15.58
C VAL A 179 1.61 21.73 16.84
N LYS A 180 1.24 23.03 16.86
CA LYS A 180 0.53 23.64 18.00
C LYS A 180 -0.76 22.91 18.36
N ASN A 181 -1.44 22.36 17.36
CA ASN A 181 -2.70 21.62 17.52
C ASN A 181 -2.52 20.13 17.88
N GLY A 182 -1.30 19.65 18.10
CA GLY A 182 -1.02 18.28 18.54
C GLY A 182 -0.31 17.41 17.51
N GLY A 183 0.05 17.97 16.35
CA GLY A 183 0.76 17.24 15.30
C GLY A 183 2.20 16.86 15.69
N LEU A 184 2.64 15.72 15.17
CA LEU A 184 4.05 15.33 15.12
C LEU A 184 4.66 15.77 13.78
N LEU A 185 5.66 16.64 13.80
CA LEU A 185 6.39 17.03 12.60
C LEU A 185 7.80 16.44 12.61
N ILE A 186 8.14 15.67 11.58
CA ILE A 186 9.45 15.04 11.44
C ILE A 186 10.12 15.60 10.18
N ALA A 187 11.38 16.01 10.28
CA ALA A 187 12.20 16.35 9.13
C ALA A 187 13.59 15.77 9.27
N ASP A 188 14.25 15.52 8.16
CA ASP A 188 15.67 15.22 8.10
C ASP A 188 16.47 16.40 7.53
N GLN A 189 17.78 16.19 7.42
CA GLN A 189 18.73 17.21 7.03
C GLN A 189 18.32 17.97 5.76
N GLY A 190 18.52 19.28 5.80
CA GLY A 190 18.32 20.24 4.73
C GLY A 190 16.95 20.91 4.75
N ALA A 191 16.07 20.55 5.68
CA ALA A 191 14.71 21.09 5.71
C ALA A 191 14.66 22.62 5.74
N GLY A 192 14.01 23.22 4.73
CA GLY A 192 13.81 24.66 4.61
C GLY A 192 15.08 25.50 4.45
N LEU A 193 16.11 25.00 3.75
CA LEU A 193 17.27 25.81 3.35
C LEU A 193 16.88 26.97 2.41
N ALA A 194 15.89 26.74 1.55
CA ALA A 194 15.38 27.70 0.58
C ALA A 194 13.87 27.88 0.69
N ASN A 195 13.37 28.96 0.10
CA ASN A 195 11.93 29.16 -0.12
C ASN A 195 11.43 28.38 -1.36
N GLU A 196 10.14 28.47 -1.66
CA GLU A 196 9.49 27.79 -2.78
C GLU A 196 10.01 28.21 -4.17
N ALA A 197 10.64 29.39 -4.27
CA ALA A 197 11.29 29.86 -5.48
C ALA A 197 12.74 29.38 -5.62
N GLY A 198 13.28 28.68 -4.62
CA GLY A 198 14.66 28.22 -4.57
C GLY A 198 15.67 29.25 -4.07
N ALA A 199 15.22 30.39 -3.55
CA ALA A 199 16.11 31.37 -2.92
C ALA A 199 16.45 30.93 -1.48
N TYR A 200 17.74 30.89 -1.15
CA TYR A 200 18.20 30.52 0.19
C TYR A 200 17.80 31.55 1.25
N TYR A 201 17.42 31.08 2.43
CA TYR A 201 17.22 31.95 3.58
C TYR A 201 18.57 32.40 4.19
N GLU A 202 18.63 33.63 4.69
CA GLU A 202 19.82 34.17 5.39
C GLU A 202 19.88 33.70 6.85
N ASP A 203 18.78 33.79 7.61
CA ASP A 203 18.72 33.46 9.04
C ASP A 203 18.18 32.04 9.32
N SER A 204 18.74 31.01 8.70
CA SER A 204 18.31 29.59 8.81
C SER A 204 16.91 29.25 8.27
N GLY A 205 16.07 30.26 7.98
CA GLY A 205 14.71 30.09 7.47
C GLY A 205 13.66 29.85 8.57
N PRO A 206 12.37 30.08 8.26
CA PRO A 206 11.29 30.08 9.26
C PRO A 206 11.04 28.71 9.91
N VAL A 207 11.37 27.61 9.22
CA VAL A 207 11.14 26.25 9.75
C VAL A 207 12.13 25.87 10.87
N CYS A 208 13.34 26.43 10.89
CA CYS A 208 14.35 26.10 11.89
C CYS A 208 13.90 26.44 13.32
N ALA A 209 13.23 27.57 13.49
CA ALA A 209 12.67 27.98 14.79
C ALA A 209 11.64 26.96 15.31
N LEU A 210 10.85 26.36 14.41
CA LEU A 210 9.88 25.32 14.75
C LEU A 210 10.59 24.07 15.30
N PHE A 211 11.68 23.64 14.66
CA PHE A 211 12.52 22.52 15.11
C PHE A 211 13.44 22.84 16.29
N GLY A 212 13.63 24.12 16.64
CA GLY A 212 14.54 24.52 17.71
C GLY A 212 16.02 24.41 17.33
N ILE A 213 16.33 24.55 16.04
CA ILE A 213 17.69 24.54 15.51
C ILE A 213 18.05 25.90 14.94
N ARG A 214 19.35 26.19 14.81
CA ARG A 214 19.87 27.31 14.03
C ARG A 214 21.10 26.85 13.26
N ARG A 215 21.19 27.22 11.99
CA ARG A 215 22.31 26.90 11.10
C ARG A 215 23.39 27.97 11.20
N LYS A 216 24.64 27.54 11.30
CA LYS A 216 25.81 28.43 11.19
C LYS A 216 26.19 28.68 9.73
N GLU A 217 25.92 27.72 8.86
CA GLU A 217 26.14 27.81 7.41
C GLU A 217 25.11 26.98 6.64
N ARG A 218 25.12 27.10 5.31
CA ARG A 218 24.15 26.45 4.41
C ARG A 218 24.63 25.12 3.82
N ASN A 219 25.91 24.80 3.98
CA ASN A 219 26.48 23.61 3.37
C ASN A 219 25.95 22.35 4.06
N LEU A 220 25.67 21.34 3.25
CA LEU A 220 25.29 20.02 3.72
C LEU A 220 26.51 19.10 3.61
N ALA A 221 26.95 18.55 4.73
CA ALA A 221 27.92 17.47 4.73
C ALA A 221 27.19 16.12 4.79
N TYR A 222 27.84 15.07 4.27
CA TYR A 222 27.33 13.70 4.24
C TYR A 222 28.36 12.74 4.85
N GLU A 223 28.83 13.09 6.04
CA GLU A 223 29.79 12.30 6.79
C GLU A 223 29.10 11.10 7.42
N ASP A 224 29.78 9.94 7.39
CA ASP A 224 29.31 8.73 8.04
C ASP A 224 29.41 8.92 9.56
N ALA A 225 28.30 8.71 10.25
CA ALA A 225 28.25 8.73 11.71
C ALA A 225 27.52 7.51 12.26
N GLN A 226 27.98 7.03 13.42
CA GLN A 226 27.21 6.12 14.25
C GLN A 226 26.37 6.96 15.21
N VAL A 227 25.06 6.77 15.16
CA VAL A 227 24.09 7.55 15.93
C VAL A 227 23.28 6.61 16.80
N SER A 228 23.25 6.89 18.10
CA SER A 228 22.32 6.28 19.03
C SER A 228 21.06 7.12 19.10
N PHE A 229 19.94 6.59 18.60
CA PHE A 229 18.68 7.31 18.56
C PHE A 229 17.50 6.36 18.77
N ALA A 230 16.54 6.77 19.60
CA ALA A 230 15.38 5.97 19.99
C ALA A 230 15.76 4.56 20.50
N GLN A 231 16.84 4.43 21.29
CA GLN A 231 17.40 3.16 21.81
C GLN A 231 17.96 2.22 20.73
N HIS A 232 18.18 2.72 19.51
CA HIS A 232 18.76 1.97 18.41
C HIS A 232 20.05 2.64 17.93
N GLU A 233 21.05 1.83 17.62
CA GLU A 233 22.23 2.30 16.89
C GLU A 233 21.93 2.27 15.39
N LEU A 234 22.23 3.35 14.68
CA LEU A 234 22.13 3.40 13.23
C LEU A 234 23.36 4.06 12.60
N LYS A 235 23.74 3.54 11.43
CA LYS A 235 24.68 4.22 10.56
C LYS A 235 23.92 5.26 9.75
N ALA A 236 24.27 6.53 9.95
CA ALA A 236 23.70 7.66 9.25
C ALA A 236 24.76 8.34 8.38
N ALA A 237 24.32 9.01 7.32
CA ALA A 237 25.18 9.90 6.55
C ALA A 237 24.54 11.28 6.52
N GLY A 238 25.25 12.28 7.02
CA GLY A 238 24.72 13.62 7.10
C GLY A 238 25.22 14.38 8.33
N HIS A 239 25.40 15.68 8.15
CA HIS A 239 25.85 16.62 9.15
C HIS A 239 25.59 18.05 8.66
N GLU A 240 24.70 18.79 9.32
CA GLU A 240 24.65 20.25 9.24
C GLU A 240 25.39 20.88 10.41
N LEU A 241 26.10 21.98 10.14
CA LEU A 241 26.74 22.77 11.16
C LEU A 241 25.69 23.63 11.91
N LEU A 242 25.13 23.07 12.97
CA LEU A 242 24.11 23.70 13.80
C LEU A 242 24.72 24.34 15.07
N GLU A 243 24.02 25.33 15.63
CA GLU A 243 24.28 25.76 17.01
C GLU A 243 23.97 24.62 18.01
N PRO A 244 24.74 24.49 19.11
CA PRO A 244 24.46 23.48 20.12
C PRO A 244 23.05 23.60 20.68
N VAL A 245 22.40 22.45 20.89
CA VAL A 245 21.06 22.37 21.51
C VAL A 245 21.17 21.54 22.79
N GLU A 246 20.76 22.14 23.91
CA GLU A 246 20.84 21.48 25.21
C GLU A 246 20.01 20.18 25.22
N GLY A 247 20.62 19.10 25.73
CA GLY A 247 19.97 17.79 25.85
C GLY A 247 19.84 17.00 24.54
N ALA A 248 20.32 17.53 23.42
CA ALA A 248 20.39 16.77 22.16
C ALA A 248 21.52 15.73 22.19
N ALA A 249 21.35 14.62 21.48
CA ALA A 249 22.46 13.75 21.13
C ALA A 249 23.42 14.52 20.21
N LEU A 250 24.74 14.42 20.41
CA LEU A 250 25.73 15.25 19.73
C LEU A 250 26.70 14.42 18.87
N TYR A 251 27.12 14.99 17.74
CA TYR A 251 28.31 14.59 17.01
C TYR A 251 29.58 14.87 17.83
N ALA A 252 30.71 14.31 17.40
CA ALA A 252 32.00 14.50 18.07
C ALA A 252 32.44 15.97 18.11
N ASP A 253 31.98 16.81 17.17
CA ASP A 253 32.22 18.24 17.10
C ASP A 253 31.23 19.09 17.92
N GLY A 254 30.27 18.44 18.60
CA GLY A 254 29.26 19.08 19.44
C GLY A 254 28.01 19.56 18.69
N ALA A 255 27.89 19.33 17.37
CA ALA A 255 26.65 19.61 16.66
C ALA A 255 25.55 18.61 17.08
N PRO A 256 24.28 19.01 17.22
CA PRO A 256 23.20 18.07 17.52
C PRO A 256 22.94 17.10 16.35
N MET A 257 22.88 15.79 16.65
CA MET A 257 22.49 14.71 15.73
C MET A 257 20.98 14.65 15.53
N ALA A 258 20.21 14.87 16.59
CA ALA A 258 18.76 14.90 16.54
C ALA A 258 18.22 15.85 17.59
N VAL A 259 17.17 16.60 17.23
CA VAL A 259 16.55 17.59 18.11
C VAL A 259 15.05 17.31 18.19
N ALA A 260 14.59 16.96 19.38
CA ALA A 260 13.18 16.84 19.70
C ALA A 260 12.74 18.06 20.50
N LYS A 261 11.65 18.72 20.08
CA LYS A 261 11.16 19.94 20.72
C LYS A 261 9.63 19.89 20.89
N PRO A 262 9.11 20.01 22.12
CA PRO A 262 7.69 20.27 22.34
C PRO A 262 7.30 21.63 21.75
N HIS A 263 6.13 21.70 21.12
CA HIS A 263 5.64 22.95 20.55
C HIS A 263 4.11 22.98 20.56
N GLY A 264 3.52 23.85 21.39
CA GLY A 264 2.09 23.81 21.72
C GLY A 264 1.69 22.45 22.29
N LYS A 265 0.67 21.81 21.71
CA LYS A 265 0.21 20.46 22.13
C LYS A 265 0.96 19.32 21.43
N GLY A 266 1.75 19.62 20.42
CA GLY A 266 2.49 18.65 19.61
C GLY A 266 3.98 18.69 19.87
N ARG A 267 4.74 18.11 18.94
CA ARG A 267 6.20 18.07 19.00
C ARG A 267 6.82 18.00 17.62
N THR A 268 8.04 18.48 17.51
CA THR A 268 8.87 18.33 16.33
C THR A 268 10.05 17.42 16.58
N LEU A 269 10.52 16.75 15.53
CA LEU A 269 11.77 16.01 15.52
C LEU A 269 12.56 16.36 14.26
N PHE A 270 13.78 16.84 14.45
CA PHE A 270 14.74 17.08 13.39
C PHE A 270 15.85 16.04 13.45
N LEU A 271 16.15 15.39 12.34
CA LEU A 271 17.29 14.48 12.18
C LEU A 271 18.38 15.23 11.40
N ASN A 272 19.53 15.47 12.02
CA ASN A 272 20.67 16.16 11.37
C ASN A 272 21.49 15.22 10.48
N PHE A 273 20.81 14.26 9.86
CA PHE A 273 21.36 13.30 8.93
C PHE A 273 20.27 12.88 7.95
N ALA A 274 20.66 12.36 6.79
CA ALA A 274 19.70 11.85 5.83
C ALA A 274 19.04 10.56 6.32
N ALA A 275 17.71 10.46 6.22
CA ALA A 275 16.98 9.29 6.72
C ALA A 275 17.36 8.00 5.96
N THR A 276 17.55 6.92 6.71
CA THR A 276 17.81 5.56 6.20
C THR A 276 16.81 4.57 6.80
N ASP A 277 16.34 3.60 6.01
CA ASP A 277 15.40 2.59 6.51
C ASP A 277 16.07 1.73 7.58
N GLY A 278 15.33 1.43 8.63
CA GLY A 278 15.81 0.66 9.78
C GLY A 278 14.87 0.76 10.98
N ALA A 279 15.17 -0.01 12.03
CA ALA A 279 14.38 -0.06 13.26
C ALA A 279 14.26 1.31 13.94
N ALA A 280 15.36 2.08 13.99
CA ALA A 280 15.39 3.42 14.56
C ALA A 280 14.39 4.38 13.87
N LEU A 281 14.30 4.34 12.54
CA LEU A 281 13.40 5.21 11.77
C LEU A 281 11.93 4.79 11.96
N ARG A 282 11.66 3.51 12.15
CA ARG A 282 10.30 2.98 12.42
C ARG A 282 9.79 3.39 13.79
N ALA A 283 10.68 3.39 14.79
CA ALA A 283 10.35 3.80 16.16
C ALA A 283 9.85 5.24 16.25
N LEU A 284 10.12 6.08 15.25
CA LEU A 284 9.56 7.44 15.16
C LEU A 284 8.03 7.49 15.13
N PHE A 285 7.41 6.43 14.64
CA PHE A 285 5.97 6.32 14.49
C PHE A 285 5.31 5.63 15.69
N ASP A 286 6.09 5.25 16.71
CA ASP A 286 5.56 4.63 17.92
C ASP A 286 4.57 5.56 18.63
N GLY A 287 3.51 4.95 19.16
CA GLY A 287 2.36 5.67 19.72
C GLY A 287 1.31 6.11 18.70
N LEU A 288 1.60 6.11 17.39
CA LEU A 288 0.57 6.29 16.36
C LEU A 288 -0.23 4.98 16.17
N PRO A 289 -1.52 5.04 15.81
CA PRO A 289 -2.32 3.83 15.58
C PRO A 289 -1.71 2.91 14.51
N VAL A 290 -1.75 1.61 14.79
CA VAL A 290 -1.30 0.54 13.90
C VAL A 290 -2.52 -0.13 13.26
N LEU A 291 -2.42 -0.46 11.98
CA LEU A 291 -3.49 -1.17 11.27
C LEU A 291 -3.45 -2.66 11.59
N ALA A 292 -2.26 -3.25 11.47
CA ALA A 292 -1.88 -4.56 11.98
C ALA A 292 -0.35 -4.60 12.07
N ALA A 293 0.19 -5.34 13.04
CA ALA A 293 1.64 -5.51 13.19
C ALA A 293 2.07 -6.86 12.63
N ILE A 294 3.27 -6.93 12.04
CA ILE A 294 3.91 -8.19 11.69
C ILE A 294 5.09 -8.38 12.62
N THR A 295 5.14 -9.53 13.30
CA THR A 295 6.23 -9.88 14.20
C THR A 295 6.61 -11.35 14.06
N SER A 296 7.79 -11.73 14.54
CA SER A 296 8.08 -13.12 14.91
C SER A 296 7.11 -13.63 15.97
N GLU A 297 7.09 -14.95 16.18
CA GLU A 297 6.21 -15.59 17.16
C GLU A 297 6.43 -15.08 18.60
N ASP A 298 7.70 -14.91 18.99
CA ASP A 298 8.15 -14.34 20.26
C ASP A 298 7.95 -12.81 20.38
N GLY A 299 7.54 -12.15 19.28
CA GLY A 299 7.32 -10.71 19.21
C GLY A 299 8.60 -9.87 19.18
N GLN A 300 9.80 -10.46 19.18
CA GLN A 300 11.06 -9.72 19.29
C GLN A 300 11.52 -9.11 17.96
N ARG A 301 11.13 -9.69 16.82
CA ARG A 301 11.52 -9.23 15.48
C ARG A 301 10.32 -8.65 14.75
N SER A 302 10.48 -7.48 14.15
CA SER A 302 9.56 -6.94 13.15
C SER A 302 10.25 -6.91 11.79
N PRO A 303 9.68 -7.57 10.75
CA PRO A 303 10.30 -7.67 9.44
C PRO A 303 10.36 -6.32 8.72
N THR A 304 11.38 -6.14 7.88
CA THR A 304 11.61 -4.88 7.14
C THR A 304 11.12 -4.89 5.71
N ASP A 305 10.80 -6.07 5.22
CA ASP A 305 10.52 -6.49 3.85
C ASP A 305 9.01 -6.78 3.64
N HIS A 306 8.16 -6.57 4.65
CA HIS A 306 6.72 -6.80 4.53
C HIS A 306 5.90 -5.50 4.55
N GLU A 307 4.89 -5.42 3.70
CA GLU A 307 3.93 -4.32 3.62
C GLU A 307 2.52 -4.81 4.01
N VAL A 308 1.88 -4.12 4.95
CA VAL A 308 0.47 -4.34 5.31
C VAL A 308 -0.39 -3.25 4.68
N VAL A 309 -1.38 -3.65 3.88
CA VAL A 309 -2.34 -2.75 3.25
C VAL A 309 -3.74 -3.05 3.77
N ARG A 310 -4.40 -2.05 4.36
CA ARG A 310 -5.81 -2.15 4.74
C ARG A 310 -6.71 -1.44 3.73
N LEU A 311 -7.81 -2.11 3.40
CA LEU A 311 -8.92 -1.57 2.64
C LEU A 311 -10.23 -1.96 3.32
N ASP A 312 -11.14 -1.01 3.51
CA ASP A 312 -12.40 -1.20 4.20
C ASP A 312 -13.58 -1.18 3.22
N ARG A 313 -14.47 -2.15 3.37
CA ARG A 313 -15.77 -2.17 2.69
C ARG A 313 -16.88 -2.25 3.73
N GLY A 314 -17.33 -1.08 4.18
CA GLY A 314 -18.23 -1.03 5.35
C GLY A 314 -17.52 -1.67 6.53
N ASP A 315 -18.13 -2.70 7.11
CA ASP A 315 -17.57 -3.41 8.26
C ASP A 315 -16.61 -4.56 7.90
N ILE A 316 -16.44 -4.86 6.61
CA ILE A 316 -15.50 -5.87 6.12
C ILE A 316 -14.13 -5.22 5.92
N GLN A 317 -13.12 -5.68 6.64
CA GLN A 317 -11.74 -5.22 6.49
C GLN A 317 -10.95 -6.21 5.64
N TYR A 318 -10.33 -5.74 4.56
CA TYR A 318 -9.38 -6.50 3.77
C TYR A 318 -7.96 -6.10 4.17
N LEU A 319 -7.17 -7.06 4.63
CA LEU A 319 -5.76 -6.89 4.98
C LEU A 319 -4.91 -7.69 3.98
N GLY A 320 -4.30 -6.96 3.05
CA GLY A 320 -3.26 -7.51 2.18
C GLY A 320 -1.92 -7.46 2.89
N VAL A 321 -1.12 -8.52 2.77
CA VAL A 321 0.26 -8.56 3.21
C VAL A 321 1.13 -8.92 2.02
N LEU A 322 2.10 -8.07 1.69
CA LEU A 322 3.03 -8.25 0.60
C LEU A 322 4.43 -8.49 1.15
N HIS A 323 5.16 -9.46 0.59
CA HIS A 323 6.58 -9.64 0.86
C HIS A 323 7.39 -9.04 -0.30
N ASP A 324 8.05 -7.92 -0.05
CA ASP A 324 8.83 -7.18 -1.03
C ASP A 324 10.16 -7.90 -1.35
N TYR A 325 10.17 -8.60 -2.47
CA TYR A 325 11.31 -9.38 -2.97
C TYR A 325 12.59 -8.57 -3.22
N ARG A 326 12.51 -7.24 -3.23
CA ARG A 326 13.68 -6.37 -3.44
C ARG A 326 14.47 -6.13 -2.15
N ASN A 327 13.91 -6.50 -1.00
CA ASN A 327 14.48 -6.21 0.32
C ASN A 327 14.99 -7.45 1.06
N ALA A 328 14.52 -8.66 0.72
CA ALA A 328 15.01 -9.91 1.30
C ALA A 328 14.65 -11.15 0.43
N ASP A 329 15.49 -12.18 0.53
CA ASP A 329 15.31 -13.47 -0.15
C ASP A 329 14.83 -14.58 0.81
N GLU A 330 14.79 -14.32 2.12
CA GLU A 330 14.44 -15.30 3.15
C GLU A 330 12.96 -15.24 3.53
N HIS A 331 12.33 -16.40 3.70
CA HIS A 331 10.98 -16.49 4.29
C HIS A 331 11.05 -17.31 5.58
N TYR A 332 10.38 -16.82 6.61
CA TYR A 332 10.33 -17.45 7.93
C TYR A 332 8.94 -17.26 8.53
N PRO A 333 8.54 -18.09 9.50
CA PRO A 333 7.25 -17.96 10.16
C PRO A 333 7.11 -16.60 10.87
N LEU A 334 6.03 -15.90 10.55
CA LEU A 334 5.65 -14.61 11.11
C LEU A 334 4.21 -14.69 11.64
N ILE A 335 3.82 -13.69 12.42
CA ILE A 335 2.46 -13.52 12.93
C ILE A 335 1.97 -12.14 12.54
N LEU A 336 0.86 -12.08 11.81
CA LEU A 336 0.06 -10.87 11.66
C LEU A 336 -0.81 -10.70 12.91
N ARG A 337 -0.67 -9.55 13.58
CA ARG A 337 -1.38 -9.19 14.81
C ARG A 337 -2.37 -8.07 14.50
N LEU A 338 -3.65 -8.39 14.65
CA LEU A 338 -4.75 -7.45 14.50
C LEU A 338 -4.95 -6.65 15.80
N PRO A 339 -5.46 -5.41 15.73
CA PRO A 339 -5.73 -4.60 16.92
C PRO A 339 -6.89 -5.15 17.77
N ALA A 340 -7.73 -6.03 17.21
CA ALA A 340 -8.82 -6.68 17.92
C ALA A 340 -9.17 -8.02 17.25
N LYS A 341 -9.77 -8.94 18.02
CA LYS A 341 -10.26 -10.22 17.48
C LYS A 341 -11.38 -9.99 16.47
N ARG A 342 -11.29 -10.69 15.34
CA ARG A 342 -12.32 -10.69 14.27
C ARG A 342 -12.52 -12.11 13.73
N HIS A 343 -13.61 -12.35 13.01
CA HIS A 343 -13.72 -13.54 12.18
C HIS A 343 -12.81 -13.35 10.96
N VAL A 344 -11.71 -14.10 10.93
CA VAL A 344 -10.69 -13.97 9.89
C VAL A 344 -10.82 -15.09 8.88
N TYR A 345 -10.79 -14.74 7.59
CA TYR A 345 -10.73 -15.67 6.49
C TYR A 345 -9.48 -15.40 5.66
N ASP A 346 -8.75 -16.44 5.31
CA ASP A 346 -7.79 -16.39 4.21
C ASP A 346 -8.60 -16.34 2.91
N ALA A 347 -8.65 -15.17 2.29
CA ALA A 347 -9.48 -14.90 1.12
C ALA A 347 -8.90 -15.51 -0.17
N LEU A 348 -7.61 -15.90 -0.17
CA LEU A 348 -7.01 -16.61 -1.31
C LEU A 348 -7.45 -18.07 -1.32
N SER A 349 -7.47 -18.72 -0.15
CA SER A 349 -7.88 -20.13 -0.03
C SER A 349 -9.35 -20.35 0.32
N GLY A 350 -10.07 -19.29 0.74
CA GLY A 350 -11.45 -19.36 1.21
C GLY A 350 -11.58 -20.10 2.55
N LYS A 351 -10.54 -20.11 3.38
CA LYS A 351 -10.53 -20.85 4.66
C LYS A 351 -10.79 -19.91 5.84
N SER A 352 -11.69 -20.33 6.74
CA SER A 352 -11.87 -19.67 8.04
C SER A 352 -10.69 -19.98 8.95
N LEU A 353 -10.15 -18.94 9.58
CA LEU A 353 -9.15 -19.02 10.65
C LEU A 353 -9.79 -18.82 12.04
N GLY A 354 -11.13 -18.76 12.09
CA GLY A 354 -11.91 -18.54 13.31
C GLY A 354 -11.87 -17.10 13.79
N GLN A 355 -12.31 -16.91 15.04
CA GLN A 355 -12.31 -15.61 15.70
C GLN A 355 -10.95 -15.37 16.38
N THR A 356 -10.08 -14.59 15.73
CA THR A 356 -8.68 -14.40 16.16
C THR A 356 -8.20 -12.98 15.90
N ASP A 357 -7.18 -12.57 16.65
CA ASP A 357 -6.34 -11.39 16.43
C ASP A 357 -4.91 -11.77 16.02
N ARG A 358 -4.61 -13.07 15.89
CA ARG A 358 -3.31 -13.61 15.52
C ARG A 358 -3.45 -14.55 14.33
N VAL A 359 -2.74 -14.24 13.25
CA VAL A 359 -2.78 -15.01 12.00
C VAL A 359 -1.36 -15.43 11.62
N PRO A 360 -1.08 -16.74 11.53
CA PRO A 360 0.20 -17.22 11.02
C PRO A 360 0.45 -16.76 9.58
N LEU A 361 1.66 -16.29 9.31
CA LEU A 361 2.13 -15.87 8.00
C LEU A 361 3.38 -16.64 7.62
N ALA A 362 3.40 -17.17 6.40
CA ALA A 362 4.60 -17.65 5.73
C ALA A 362 4.43 -17.30 4.24
N ILE A 363 5.03 -16.18 3.83
CA ILE A 363 4.87 -15.61 2.49
C ILE A 363 6.24 -15.62 1.81
N ALA A 364 6.35 -16.25 0.64
CA ALA A 364 7.58 -16.24 -0.15
C ALA A 364 7.87 -14.82 -0.68
N PRO A 365 9.14 -14.46 -0.96
CA PRO A 365 9.47 -13.20 -1.62
C PRO A 365 8.64 -13.00 -2.89
N GLY A 366 8.03 -11.83 -3.02
CA GLY A 366 7.19 -11.46 -4.16
C GLY A 366 5.73 -11.93 -4.06
N HIS A 367 5.38 -12.75 -3.06
CA HIS A 367 4.00 -13.22 -2.89
C HIS A 367 3.16 -12.29 -2.01
N ALA A 368 1.84 -12.49 -2.10
CA ALA A 368 0.85 -11.79 -1.31
C ALA A 368 0.01 -12.78 -0.48
N ALA A 369 -0.42 -12.35 0.70
CA ALA A 369 -1.55 -12.93 1.43
C ALA A 369 -2.69 -11.90 1.47
N LEU A 370 -3.93 -12.37 1.55
CA LEU A 370 -5.10 -11.49 1.68
C LEU A 370 -6.08 -12.07 2.69
N PHE A 371 -6.36 -11.31 3.74
CA PHE A 371 -7.30 -11.70 4.78
C PHE A 371 -8.53 -10.82 4.74
N ALA A 372 -9.71 -11.43 4.89
CA ALA A 372 -10.94 -10.72 5.17
C ALA A 372 -11.24 -10.85 6.68
N CYS A 373 -11.32 -9.73 7.39
CA CYS A 373 -11.57 -9.66 8.82
C CYS A 373 -12.94 -9.01 9.08
N LEU A 374 -13.91 -9.82 9.52
CA LEU A 374 -15.32 -9.43 9.67
C LEU A 374 -15.72 -9.41 11.15
N PRO A 375 -16.72 -8.58 11.54
CA PRO A 375 -17.28 -8.60 12.89
C PRO A 375 -18.29 -9.75 13.11
N TYR A 376 -18.55 -10.57 12.10
CA TYR A 376 -19.48 -11.70 12.13
C TYR A 376 -18.92 -12.88 11.33
N GLU A 377 -19.40 -14.08 11.65
CA GLU A 377 -19.16 -15.29 10.87
C GLU A 377 -20.11 -15.39 9.67
N VAL A 378 -19.57 -15.70 8.49
CA VAL A 378 -20.32 -16.13 7.31
C VAL A 378 -20.63 -17.62 7.41
N GLU A 379 -21.92 -17.94 7.58
CA GLU A 379 -22.40 -19.29 7.84
C GLU A 379 -22.70 -20.05 6.53
N GLY A 380 -23.11 -19.32 5.49
CA GLY A 380 -23.37 -19.89 4.17
C GLY A 380 -24.09 -18.94 3.22
N LEU A 381 -24.53 -19.49 2.09
CA LEU A 381 -25.35 -18.79 1.10
C LEU A 381 -26.70 -19.49 0.94
N ALA A 382 -27.76 -18.70 0.73
CA ALA A 382 -29.03 -19.18 0.19
C ALA A 382 -29.20 -18.65 -1.22
N LEU A 383 -29.55 -19.53 -2.15
CA LEU A 383 -29.87 -19.22 -3.52
C LEU A 383 -31.27 -19.78 -3.82
N SER A 384 -32.18 -18.93 -4.27
CA SER A 384 -33.58 -19.27 -4.54
C SER A 384 -34.09 -18.56 -5.79
N GLY A 385 -35.03 -19.14 -6.51
CA GLY A 385 -35.59 -18.52 -7.71
C GLY A 385 -36.11 -19.54 -8.72
N SER A 386 -36.70 -19.05 -9.80
CA SER A 386 -37.25 -19.93 -10.84
C SER A 386 -36.14 -20.67 -11.57
N VAL A 387 -36.20 -22.01 -11.54
CA VAL A 387 -35.29 -22.91 -12.27
C VAL A 387 -35.76 -23.25 -13.68
N ASN A 388 -36.99 -22.83 -14.03
CA ASN A 388 -37.54 -23.02 -15.37
C ASN A 388 -36.99 -21.90 -16.26
N ALA A 389 -35.95 -22.23 -17.03
CA ALA A 389 -35.29 -21.32 -17.94
C ALA A 389 -35.87 -21.47 -19.36
N GLN A 390 -36.01 -20.35 -20.07
CA GLN A 390 -36.43 -20.30 -21.47
C GLN A 390 -35.37 -19.59 -22.30
N ALA A 391 -35.13 -20.08 -23.51
CA ALA A 391 -34.17 -19.47 -24.42
C ALA A 391 -34.59 -18.03 -24.75
N GLY A 392 -33.63 -17.11 -24.76
CA GLY A 392 -33.89 -15.68 -24.98
C GLY A 392 -34.46 -14.92 -23.77
N GLN A 393 -34.63 -15.56 -22.60
CA GLN A 393 -35.07 -14.90 -21.37
C GLN A 393 -33.96 -14.83 -20.32
N THR A 394 -34.08 -13.85 -19.41
CA THR A 394 -33.18 -13.72 -18.27
C THR A 394 -33.69 -14.55 -17.09
N CYS A 395 -32.90 -15.55 -16.70
CA CYS A 395 -33.14 -16.26 -15.45
C CYS A 395 -32.67 -15.39 -14.27
N ARG A 396 -33.51 -15.26 -13.24
CA ARG A 396 -33.23 -14.47 -12.04
C ARG A 396 -33.23 -15.37 -10.81
N LEU A 397 -32.12 -15.35 -10.07
CA LEU A 397 -31.98 -16.05 -8.80
C LEU A 397 -31.71 -15.02 -7.70
N GLU A 398 -32.51 -15.07 -6.64
CA GLU A 398 -32.30 -14.30 -5.42
C GLU A 398 -31.25 -14.97 -4.55
N LEU A 399 -30.33 -14.17 -4.04
CA LEU A 399 -29.26 -14.62 -3.17
C LEU A 399 -29.26 -13.87 -1.84
N THR A 400 -29.06 -14.62 -0.76
CA THR A 400 -28.85 -14.09 0.59
C THR A 400 -27.62 -14.72 1.24
N VAL A 401 -26.73 -13.87 1.78
CA VAL A 401 -25.63 -14.27 2.66
C VAL A 401 -26.19 -14.54 4.05
N LYS A 402 -25.95 -15.75 4.57
CA LYS A 402 -26.27 -16.13 5.96
C LYS A 402 -25.06 -15.85 6.83
N ALA A 403 -25.27 -15.13 7.93
CA ALA A 403 -24.24 -14.75 8.86
C ALA A 403 -24.80 -14.69 10.29
N SER A 404 -23.90 -14.84 11.27
CA SER A 404 -24.23 -14.78 12.71
C SER A 404 -24.69 -13.40 13.20
N ALA A 405 -24.53 -12.36 12.38
CA ALA A 405 -25.10 -11.04 12.57
C ALA A 405 -25.53 -10.45 11.22
N LYS A 406 -26.04 -9.20 11.22
CA LYS A 406 -26.45 -8.52 9.99
C LYS A 406 -25.24 -8.41 9.03
N PRO A 407 -25.29 -9.04 7.84
CA PRO A 407 -24.18 -8.97 6.90
C PRO A 407 -24.06 -7.58 6.28
N GLY A 408 -22.82 -7.15 6.06
CA GLY A 408 -22.48 -6.03 5.20
C GLY A 408 -22.59 -6.41 3.72
N ASP A 409 -21.89 -5.65 2.89
CA ASP A 409 -21.88 -5.87 1.45
C ASP A 409 -20.70 -6.76 1.04
N HIS A 410 -21.01 -8.01 0.71
CA HIS A 410 -20.09 -9.00 0.20
C HIS A 410 -19.96 -8.94 -1.33
N VAL A 411 -18.80 -9.36 -1.83
CA VAL A 411 -18.59 -9.67 -3.24
C VAL A 411 -18.79 -11.16 -3.46
N LEU A 412 -19.50 -11.47 -4.54
CA LEU A 412 -19.78 -12.83 -4.96
C LEU A 412 -19.21 -13.06 -6.35
N HIS A 413 -18.74 -14.27 -6.59
CA HIS A 413 -18.42 -14.74 -7.93
C HIS A 413 -19.46 -15.76 -8.38
N VAL A 414 -20.10 -15.47 -9.51
CA VAL A 414 -21.05 -16.34 -10.18
C VAL A 414 -20.30 -17.06 -11.29
N ALA A 415 -20.27 -18.39 -11.22
CA ALA A 415 -19.77 -19.27 -12.25
C ALA A 415 -20.94 -20.03 -12.88
N VAL A 416 -21.03 -19.99 -14.21
CA VAL A 416 -22.08 -20.67 -14.96
C VAL A 416 -21.44 -21.74 -15.85
N THR A 417 -21.99 -22.95 -15.79
CA THR A 417 -21.55 -24.11 -16.58
C THR A 417 -22.70 -24.57 -17.46
N ASN A 418 -22.41 -24.78 -18.74
CA ASN A 418 -23.37 -25.22 -19.74
C ASN A 418 -23.68 -26.74 -19.60
N PRO A 419 -24.66 -27.28 -20.35
CA PRO A 419 -25.05 -28.70 -20.28
C PRO A 419 -23.95 -29.67 -20.72
N ARG A 420 -22.90 -29.19 -21.39
CA ARG A 420 -21.73 -30.00 -21.79
C ARG A 420 -20.66 -30.06 -20.70
N GLY A 421 -20.85 -29.37 -19.57
CA GLY A 421 -19.87 -29.26 -18.51
C GLY A 421 -18.80 -28.19 -18.76
N GLU A 422 -18.96 -27.38 -19.80
CA GLU A 422 -18.03 -26.30 -20.14
C GLU A 422 -18.44 -25.01 -19.45
N ARG A 423 -17.45 -24.22 -19.06
CA ARG A 423 -17.70 -22.92 -18.44
C ARG A 423 -18.23 -21.93 -19.46
N ALA A 424 -19.41 -21.37 -19.19
CA ALA A 424 -19.99 -20.29 -19.97
C ALA A 424 -19.43 -18.96 -19.48
N GLU A 425 -18.23 -18.61 -19.94
CA GLU A 425 -17.51 -17.40 -19.49
C GLU A 425 -18.33 -16.11 -19.70
N ALA A 426 -19.15 -16.05 -20.76
CA ALA A 426 -20.05 -14.92 -21.04
C ALA A 426 -21.10 -14.66 -19.93
N TYR A 427 -21.42 -15.66 -19.12
CA TYR A 427 -22.38 -15.57 -18.01
C TYR A 427 -21.72 -15.55 -16.63
N CYS A 428 -20.40 -15.72 -16.58
CA CYS A 428 -19.64 -15.62 -15.33
C CYS A 428 -19.44 -14.15 -14.97
N GLN A 429 -19.64 -13.81 -13.69
CA GLN A 429 -19.61 -12.40 -13.26
C GLN A 429 -19.27 -12.25 -11.78
N ASN A 430 -18.72 -11.08 -11.43
CA ASN A 430 -18.54 -10.67 -10.04
C ASN A 430 -19.62 -9.66 -9.67
N ILE A 431 -20.51 -10.04 -8.75
CA ILE A 431 -21.59 -9.18 -8.27
C ILE A 431 -21.34 -8.72 -6.85
N LEU A 432 -21.98 -7.62 -6.49
CA LEU A 432 -21.88 -7.03 -5.18
C LEU A 432 -23.24 -7.09 -4.50
N THR A 433 -23.27 -7.57 -3.27
CA THR A 433 -24.48 -7.58 -2.45
C THR A 433 -24.69 -6.23 -1.79
N GLN A 434 -25.95 -5.95 -1.46
CA GLN A 434 -26.36 -4.87 -0.58
C GLN A 434 -26.93 -5.49 0.70
N ALA A 435 -26.26 -5.27 1.82
CA ALA A 435 -26.60 -5.89 3.12
C ALA A 435 -26.83 -7.41 3.00
N GLY A 436 -25.89 -8.10 2.35
CA GLY A 436 -25.92 -9.54 2.13
C GLY A 436 -26.94 -10.04 1.11
N ARG A 437 -27.67 -9.17 0.39
CA ARG A 437 -28.64 -9.58 -0.65
C ARG A 437 -28.20 -9.17 -2.04
N ALA A 438 -28.48 -10.02 -3.04
CA ALA A 438 -28.25 -9.72 -4.45
C ALA A 438 -29.24 -10.50 -5.33
N VAL A 439 -29.37 -10.06 -6.59
CA VAL A 439 -30.02 -10.83 -7.64
C VAL A 439 -28.94 -11.24 -8.65
N VAL A 440 -28.87 -12.53 -8.93
CA VAL A 440 -28.04 -13.12 -10.00
C VAL A 440 -28.90 -13.18 -11.25
N GLU A 441 -28.42 -12.56 -12.33
CA GLU A 441 -29.09 -12.58 -13.63
C GLU A 441 -28.25 -13.38 -14.64
N VAL A 442 -28.86 -14.38 -15.26
CA VAL A 442 -28.28 -15.14 -16.38
C VAL A 442 -29.11 -14.85 -17.64
N PRO A 443 -28.64 -13.96 -18.53
CA PRO A 443 -29.35 -13.57 -19.74
C PRO A 443 -29.16 -14.63 -20.82
N LEU A 444 -29.99 -15.68 -20.83
CA LEU A 444 -29.85 -16.81 -21.75
C LEU A 444 -30.13 -16.36 -23.19
N ALA A 445 -29.25 -16.75 -24.11
CA ALA A 445 -29.35 -16.43 -25.52
C ALA A 445 -30.42 -17.31 -26.21
N PRO A 446 -31.04 -16.84 -27.31
CA PRO A 446 -31.99 -17.65 -28.08
C PRO A 446 -31.40 -18.95 -28.65
N ASN A 447 -30.08 -19.01 -28.83
CA ASN A 447 -29.36 -20.16 -29.38
C ASN A 447 -28.55 -20.94 -28.32
N ASP A 448 -28.78 -20.69 -27.03
CA ASP A 448 -28.14 -21.48 -25.98
C ASP A 448 -28.60 -22.95 -26.05
N PRO A 449 -27.69 -23.94 -25.86
CA PRO A 449 -28.06 -25.34 -25.91
C PRO A 449 -29.06 -25.71 -24.80
N PRO A 450 -30.14 -26.43 -25.12
CA PRO A 450 -31.09 -26.89 -24.12
C PRO A 450 -30.44 -27.91 -23.17
N GLY A 451 -31.00 -28.01 -21.96
CA GLY A 451 -30.55 -28.94 -20.92
C GLY A 451 -30.18 -28.26 -19.61
N LYS A 452 -29.43 -28.99 -18.78
CA LYS A 452 -29.12 -28.57 -17.40
C LYS A 452 -27.93 -27.62 -17.35
N TRP A 453 -28.20 -26.36 -17.01
CA TRP A 453 -27.20 -25.35 -16.71
C TRP A 453 -26.96 -25.28 -15.20
N GLN A 454 -25.70 -25.20 -14.79
CA GLN A 454 -25.34 -25.01 -13.39
C GLN A 454 -24.97 -23.55 -13.15
N VAL A 455 -25.57 -22.95 -12.12
CA VAL A 455 -25.13 -21.67 -11.55
C VAL A 455 -24.55 -21.96 -10.17
N GLU A 456 -23.27 -21.66 -9.99
CA GLU A 456 -22.59 -21.71 -8.71
C GLU A 456 -22.23 -20.30 -8.28
N VAL A 457 -22.56 -19.94 -7.05
CA VAL A 457 -22.24 -18.63 -6.48
C VAL A 457 -21.37 -18.83 -5.26
N SER A 458 -20.22 -18.16 -5.21
CA SER A 458 -19.28 -18.20 -4.10
C SER A 458 -19.13 -16.83 -3.46
N GLU A 459 -19.20 -16.76 -2.14
CA GLU A 459 -18.86 -15.59 -1.36
C GLU A 459 -17.34 -15.53 -1.21
N ILE A 460 -16.75 -14.43 -1.69
CA ILE A 460 -15.32 -14.38 -1.98
C ILE A 460 -14.44 -14.29 -0.74
N ALA A 461 -14.92 -13.69 0.35
CA ALA A 461 -14.13 -13.62 1.57
C ALA A 461 -14.00 -15.00 2.25
N SER A 462 -15.11 -15.73 2.36
CA SER A 462 -15.23 -16.95 3.16
C SER A 462 -15.16 -18.25 2.36
N GLY A 463 -15.20 -18.19 1.03
CA GLY A 463 -15.22 -19.36 0.15
C GLY A 463 -16.54 -20.16 0.19
N LYS A 464 -17.54 -19.75 0.98
CA LYS A 464 -18.84 -20.42 1.06
C LYS A 464 -19.55 -20.32 -0.28
N SER A 465 -20.12 -21.42 -0.77
CA SER A 465 -20.83 -21.46 -2.05
C SER A 465 -22.23 -22.05 -1.93
N ALA A 466 -23.07 -21.70 -2.90
CA ALA A 466 -24.37 -22.31 -3.16
C ALA A 466 -24.52 -22.58 -4.66
N ARG A 467 -25.28 -23.62 -5.00
CA ARG A 467 -25.48 -24.05 -6.37
C ARG A 467 -26.96 -24.19 -6.68
N GLN A 468 -27.35 -23.76 -7.87
CA GLN A 468 -28.66 -24.00 -8.46
C GLN A 468 -28.51 -24.62 -9.85
N VAL A 469 -29.42 -25.51 -10.21
CA VAL A 469 -29.52 -26.04 -11.58
C VAL A 469 -30.74 -25.43 -12.25
N MET A 470 -30.53 -24.84 -13.42
CA MET A 470 -31.56 -24.33 -14.30
C MET A 470 -31.76 -25.36 -15.42
N ASP A 471 -33.00 -25.70 -15.75
CA ASP A 471 -33.30 -26.56 -16.89
C ASP A 471 -33.79 -25.69 -18.05
N LEU A 472 -32.92 -25.51 -19.04
CA LEU A 472 -33.23 -24.72 -20.23
C LEU A 472 -34.02 -25.56 -21.22
N LYS A 473 -35.29 -25.21 -21.38
CA LYS A 473 -36.15 -25.84 -22.37
C LYS A 473 -35.85 -25.30 -23.78
N PRO A 474 -36.11 -26.10 -24.83
CA PRO A 474 -35.96 -25.67 -26.22
C PRO A 474 -36.73 -24.40 -26.56
#